data_AF-A0A920NC74-F1
#
_entry.id   AF-A0A920NC74-F1
#
_cell.length_a   1.000
_cell.length_b   1.000
_cell.length_c   1.000
_cell.angle_alpha   90.00
_cell.angle_beta   90.00
_cell.angle_gamma   90.00
#
_symmetry.space_group_name_H-M   'P 1'
#
loop_
_entity.id
_entity.type
_entity.pdbx_description
1 polymer ?
#
loop_
_entity_poly.entity_id
_entity_poly.type
_entity_poly.pdbx_seq_one_letter_code
_entity_poly.pdbx_strand_id
1 'polypeptide(L)'
;MQMPGRTPAMAAMTAITLQALSGNRFIMGLGPSGPQVVEGWHGVPYGKPLTRTKEYISIVRQIIDRKEPVQFKGEHYQLPYFGEDATGLGKPLKSIIKGDPSLRIYTAAIGPSGLRTSAEVADGVFPFFSDPENFSVFEQPLNEGFARAGEPKSLENFEILPLVQGLRLGMIWRSVVCRPKGS
;
A
#
# COMPACT_ATOMS: atom_id res chain seq x y z
N MET A 1 4.39 -7.33 0.93
CA MET A 1 3.65 -8.05 1.98
C MET A 1 2.23 -8.33 1.49
N GLN A 2 1.79 -9.58 1.55
CA GLN A 2 0.40 -9.94 1.24
C GLN A 2 -0.49 -9.56 2.42
N MET A 3 -1.50 -8.71 2.18
CA MET A 3 -2.41 -8.22 3.23
C MET A 3 -3.24 -9.33 3.89
N PRO A 4 -3.77 -10.36 3.16
CA PRO A 4 -4.59 -11.39 3.80
C PRO A 4 -3.87 -12.21 4.88
N GLY A 5 -2.56 -12.40 4.74
CA GLY A 5 -1.77 -13.20 5.69
C GLY A 5 -1.28 -12.44 6.91
N ARG A 6 -1.57 -11.13 7.04
CA ARG A 6 -1.08 -10.30 8.15
C ARG A 6 -2.12 -9.25 8.51
N THR A 7 -2.50 -9.17 9.78
CA THR A 7 -3.32 -8.04 10.24
C THR A 7 -2.58 -6.72 9.98
N PRO A 8 -3.29 -5.58 9.79
CA PRO A 8 -2.65 -4.28 9.62
C PRO A 8 -1.65 -3.96 10.75
N ALA A 9 -1.99 -4.33 11.99
CA ALA A 9 -1.13 -4.14 13.15
C ALA A 9 0.16 -4.97 13.09
N MET A 10 0.07 -6.24 12.69
CA MET A 10 1.26 -7.10 12.50
C MET A 10 2.18 -6.53 11.42
N ALA A 11 1.61 -6.07 10.30
CA ALA A 11 2.41 -5.50 9.23
C ALA A 11 3.06 -4.17 9.61
N ALA A 12 2.35 -3.30 10.34
CA ALA A 12 2.92 -2.05 10.85
C ALA A 12 4.09 -2.31 11.82
N MET A 13 3.94 -3.22 12.80
CA MET A 13 5.04 -3.56 13.72
C MET A 13 6.24 -4.17 13.00
N THR A 14 5.99 -4.99 11.98
CA THR A 14 7.04 -5.54 11.11
C THR A 14 7.77 -4.42 10.38
N ALA A 15 7.04 -3.47 9.78
CA ALA A 15 7.62 -2.35 9.05
C ALA A 15 8.44 -1.41 9.95
N ILE A 16 7.96 -1.12 11.17
CA ILE A 16 8.70 -0.33 12.17
C ILE A 16 10.04 -1.01 12.49
N THR A 17 10.02 -2.32 12.72
CA THR A 17 11.25 -3.09 13.02
C THR A 17 12.21 -3.07 11.83
N LEU A 18 11.72 -3.29 10.61
CA LEU A 18 12.55 -3.30 9.40
C LEU A 18 13.10 -1.91 9.08
N GLN A 19 12.37 -0.83 9.32
CA GLN A 19 12.91 0.53 9.22
C GLN A 19 14.09 0.74 10.16
N ALA A 20 13.93 0.40 11.44
CA ALA A 20 14.99 0.55 12.43
C ALA A 20 16.24 -0.25 12.05
N LEU A 21 16.07 -1.51 11.63
CA LEU A 21 17.19 -2.38 11.23
C LEU A 21 17.86 -1.95 9.92
N SER A 22 17.10 -1.34 9.00
CA SER A 22 17.63 -0.92 7.70
C SER A 22 18.22 0.48 7.71
N GLY A 23 18.06 1.25 8.79
CA GLY A 23 18.38 2.68 8.81
C GLY A 23 17.45 3.48 7.90
N ASN A 24 16.13 3.25 8.00
CA ASN A 24 15.07 3.90 7.21
C ASN A 24 15.15 3.66 5.70
N ARG A 25 15.77 2.56 5.25
CA ARG A 25 15.83 2.18 3.82
C ARG A 25 14.71 1.21 3.40
N PHE A 26 13.98 0.67 4.37
CA PHE A 26 12.88 -0.26 4.11
C PHE A 26 11.68 0.45 3.48
N ILE A 27 11.16 -0.13 2.39
CA ILE A 27 9.93 0.31 1.72
C ILE A 27 8.86 -0.77 1.92
N MET A 28 7.67 -0.36 2.36
CA MET A 28 6.57 -1.28 2.63
C MET A 28 5.74 -1.52 1.37
N GLY A 29 6.09 -2.55 0.60
CA GLY A 29 5.24 -3.03 -0.49
C GLY A 29 4.02 -3.80 0.04
N LEU A 30 2.83 -3.51 -0.46
CA LEU A 30 1.55 -4.14 -0.09
C LEU A 30 0.82 -4.68 -1.32
N GLY A 31 0.17 -5.84 -1.17
CA GLY A 31 -0.62 -6.46 -2.22
C GLY A 31 -1.88 -7.13 -1.67
N PRO A 32 -3.06 -6.93 -2.29
CA PRO A 32 -4.30 -7.58 -1.86
C PRO A 32 -4.34 -9.07 -2.16
N SER A 33 -3.52 -9.55 -3.11
CA SER A 33 -3.58 -10.90 -3.68
C SER A 33 -4.90 -11.19 -4.42
N GLY A 34 -4.93 -12.25 -5.23
CA GLY A 34 -6.14 -12.77 -5.90
C GLY A 34 -6.86 -13.84 -5.07
N PRO A 35 -8.10 -14.21 -5.43
CA PRO A 35 -8.96 -15.10 -4.64
C PRO A 35 -8.33 -16.46 -4.38
N GLN A 36 -7.61 -17.04 -5.35
CA GLN A 36 -6.91 -18.32 -5.17
C GLN A 36 -5.94 -18.32 -3.99
N VAL A 37 -5.21 -17.22 -3.79
CA VAL A 37 -4.27 -17.07 -2.68
C VAL A 37 -5.00 -16.68 -1.40
N VAL A 38 -5.99 -15.79 -1.51
CA VAL A 38 -6.71 -15.27 -0.33
C VAL A 38 -7.54 -16.38 0.34
N GLU A 39 -8.32 -17.11 -0.44
CA GLU A 39 -9.23 -18.15 0.05
C GLU A 39 -8.52 -19.50 0.16
N GLY A 40 -7.70 -19.86 -0.83
CA GLY A 40 -7.04 -21.16 -0.88
C GLY A 40 -5.81 -21.28 0.04
N TRP A 41 -5.03 -20.21 0.22
CA TRP A 41 -3.80 -20.26 1.03
C TRP A 41 -3.97 -19.62 2.41
N HIS A 42 -4.61 -18.46 2.49
CA HIS A 42 -4.80 -17.74 3.76
C HIS A 42 -6.12 -18.09 4.47
N GLY A 43 -7.04 -18.80 3.81
CA GLY A 43 -8.29 -19.29 4.42
C GLY A 43 -9.25 -18.18 4.86
N VAL A 44 -9.18 -16.99 4.24
CA VAL A 44 -10.03 -15.84 4.59
C VAL A 44 -10.87 -15.40 3.38
N PRO A 45 -12.03 -14.74 3.58
CA PRO A 45 -12.88 -14.30 2.46
C PRO A 45 -12.14 -13.33 1.52
N TYR A 46 -12.36 -13.45 0.20
CA TYR A 46 -11.77 -12.53 -0.77
C TYR A 46 -12.29 -11.08 -0.61
N GLY A 47 -13.61 -10.90 -0.56
CA GLY A 47 -14.25 -9.60 -0.31
C GLY A 47 -13.93 -8.54 -1.37
N LYS A 48 -13.78 -7.27 -0.94
CA LYS A 48 -13.49 -6.12 -1.81
C LYS A 48 -12.01 -5.70 -1.68
N PRO A 49 -11.10 -6.19 -2.54
CA PRO A 49 -9.66 -6.00 -2.36
C PRO A 49 -9.22 -4.53 -2.36
N LEU A 50 -9.90 -3.67 -3.14
CA LEU A 50 -9.57 -2.24 -3.19
C LEU A 50 -10.00 -1.52 -1.91
N THR A 51 -11.21 -1.79 -1.39
CA THR A 51 -11.67 -1.29 -0.09
C THR A 51 -10.72 -1.75 1.01
N ARG A 52 -10.38 -3.05 1.05
CA ARG A 52 -9.40 -3.60 1.99
C ARG A 52 -8.07 -2.86 1.93
N THR A 53 -7.56 -2.56 0.73
CA THR A 53 -6.29 -1.84 0.57
C THR A 53 -6.32 -0.46 1.23
N LYS A 54 -7.40 0.30 1.00
CA LYS A 54 -7.57 1.65 1.59
C LYS A 54 -7.63 1.59 3.12
N GLU A 55 -8.45 0.68 3.65
CA GLU A 55 -8.61 0.51 5.09
C GLU A 55 -7.30 0.04 5.76
N TYR A 56 -6.63 -0.93 5.14
CA TYR A 56 -5.36 -1.48 5.62
C TYR A 56 -4.29 -0.40 5.73
N ILE A 57 -4.10 0.39 4.67
CA ILE A 57 -3.11 1.47 4.64
C ILE A 57 -3.46 2.56 5.64
N SER A 58 -4.75 2.92 5.77
CA SER A 58 -5.19 3.89 6.78
C SER A 58 -4.81 3.44 8.19
N ILE A 59 -5.07 2.18 8.55
CA ILE A 59 -4.72 1.63 9.87
C ILE A 59 -3.19 1.60 10.07
N VAL A 60 -2.45 1.15 9.05
CA VAL A 60 -0.97 1.12 9.11
C VAL A 60 -0.41 2.53 9.37
N ARG A 61 -0.89 3.54 8.63
CA ARG A 61 -0.48 4.94 8.84
C ARG A 61 -0.82 5.42 10.25
N GLN A 62 -2.03 5.16 10.75
CA GLN A 62 -2.40 5.51 12.14
C GLN A 62 -1.46 4.91 13.19
N ILE A 63 -1.07 3.64 13.01
CA ILE A 63 -0.14 2.95 13.93
C ILE A 63 1.25 3.59 13.91
N ILE A 64 1.76 3.89 12.71
CA ILE A 64 3.10 4.47 12.52
C ILE A 64 3.14 5.91 13.03
N ASP A 65 2.18 6.73 12.63
CA ASP A 65 2.04 8.13 13.06
C ASP A 65 1.88 8.23 14.57
N ARG A 66 1.17 7.26 15.18
CA ARG A 66 1.00 7.09 16.62
C ARG A 66 0.46 8.35 17.33
N LYS A 67 -0.26 9.22 16.61
CA LYS A 67 -0.88 10.44 17.15
C LYS A 67 -1.87 10.09 18.24
N GLU A 68 -2.82 9.21 17.94
CA GLU A 68 -3.85 8.72 18.86
C GLU A 68 -3.92 7.19 18.93
N PRO A 69 -4.55 6.59 19.98
CA PRO A 69 -4.81 5.17 20.00
C PRO A 69 -5.63 4.77 18.77
N VAL A 70 -5.26 3.66 18.15
CA VAL A 70 -5.79 3.28 16.85
C VAL A 70 -7.25 2.87 16.99
N GLN A 71 -8.09 3.49 16.16
CA GLN A 71 -9.50 3.19 16.05
C GLN A 71 -9.87 3.13 14.57
N PHE A 72 -10.69 2.15 14.21
CA PHE A 72 -11.11 1.98 12.84
C PHE A 72 -12.48 1.33 12.76
N LYS A 73 -13.35 1.87 11.91
CA LYS A 73 -14.67 1.31 11.61
C LYS A 73 -14.83 1.30 10.10
N GLY A 74 -14.53 0.18 9.48
CA GLY A 74 -14.66 -0.04 8.05
C GLY A 74 -15.43 -1.30 7.73
N GLU A 75 -15.44 -1.66 6.45
CA GLU A 75 -16.08 -2.86 5.94
C GLU A 75 -15.25 -4.12 6.22
N HIS A 76 -13.91 -4.01 6.17
CA HIS A 76 -13.01 -5.14 6.42
C HIS A 76 -12.41 -5.15 7.82
N TYR A 77 -12.26 -4.00 8.45
CA TYR A 77 -11.61 -3.88 9.74
C TYR A 77 -12.46 -3.11 10.75
N GLN A 78 -12.53 -3.64 11.97
CA GLN A 78 -13.16 -3.01 13.11
C GLN A 78 -12.18 -3.08 14.29
N LEU A 79 -11.65 -1.93 14.70
CA LEU A 79 -10.67 -1.79 15.77
C LEU A 79 -11.17 -0.72 16.78
N PRO A 80 -11.38 -1.08 18.06
CA PRO A 80 -11.39 -2.43 18.62
C PRO A 80 -12.46 -3.33 18.00
N TYR A 81 -12.33 -4.64 18.20
CA TYR A 81 -13.28 -5.64 17.75
C TYR A 81 -14.51 -5.69 18.66
N PHE A 82 -15.70 -5.70 18.06
CA PHE A 82 -17.00 -5.71 18.74
C PHE A 82 -17.94 -6.80 18.21
N GLY A 83 -17.40 -7.88 17.64
CA GLY A 83 -18.22 -9.01 17.18
C GLY A 83 -18.84 -9.79 18.34
N GLU A 84 -19.75 -10.71 18.02
CA GLU A 84 -20.51 -11.49 19.01
C GLU A 84 -19.63 -12.34 19.93
N ASP A 85 -18.46 -12.74 19.46
CA ASP A 85 -17.44 -13.51 20.18
C ASP A 85 -16.42 -12.63 20.92
N ALA A 86 -16.64 -11.31 21.01
CA ALA A 86 -15.77 -10.41 21.75
C ALA A 86 -15.96 -10.55 23.27
N THR A 87 -14.85 -10.50 24.03
CA THR A 87 -14.88 -10.49 25.50
C THR A 87 -15.34 -9.15 26.09
N GLY A 88 -15.49 -8.10 25.27
CA GLY A 88 -15.79 -6.74 25.70
C GLY A 88 -14.61 -5.95 26.28
N LEU A 89 -13.42 -6.56 26.39
CA LEU A 89 -12.21 -5.91 26.95
C LEU A 89 -11.38 -5.14 25.92
N GLY A 90 -11.74 -5.24 24.63
CA GLY A 90 -11.05 -4.54 23.55
C GLY A 90 -11.10 -3.03 23.74
N LYS A 91 -9.94 -2.38 23.72
CA LYS A 91 -9.81 -0.91 23.78
C LYS A 91 -8.83 -0.40 22.73
N PRO A 92 -8.91 0.86 22.31
CA PRO A 92 -7.94 1.46 21.40
C PRO A 92 -6.53 1.41 22.00
N LEU A 93 -5.53 1.05 21.19
CA LEU A 93 -4.13 0.91 21.63
C LEU A 93 -3.18 1.73 20.76
N LYS A 94 -2.04 2.12 21.34
CA LYS A 94 -0.88 2.66 20.61
C LYS A 94 0.21 1.59 20.56
N SER A 95 0.99 1.56 19.48
CA SER A 95 2.23 0.79 19.46
C SER A 95 3.16 1.23 20.61
N ILE A 96 3.84 0.29 21.26
CA ILE A 96 4.86 0.64 22.26
C ILE A 96 6.08 1.24 21.57
N ILE A 97 6.51 0.61 20.48
CA ILE A 97 7.62 1.09 19.65
C ILE A 97 7.12 2.24 18.78
N LYS A 98 7.87 3.35 18.77
CA LYS A 98 7.57 4.51 17.91
C LYS A 98 7.98 4.19 16.48
N GLY A 99 7.05 4.36 15.53
CA GLY A 99 7.35 4.32 14.11
C GLY A 99 7.94 5.62 13.62
N ASP A 100 8.46 5.58 12.39
CA ASP A 100 8.86 6.76 11.63
C ASP A 100 7.79 7.04 10.55
N PRO A 101 7.07 8.19 10.61
CA PRO A 101 6.06 8.58 9.62
C PRO A 101 6.59 8.74 8.19
N SER A 102 7.91 8.80 7.98
CA SER A 102 8.51 8.82 6.65
C SER A 102 8.46 7.46 5.92
N LEU A 103 7.94 6.40 6.56
CA LEU A 103 7.76 5.10 5.90
C LEU A 103 6.98 5.26 4.60
N ARG A 104 7.62 4.92 3.49
CA ARG A 104 6.94 4.85 2.20
C ARG A 104 6.20 3.53 2.03
N ILE A 105 4.93 3.63 1.68
CA ILE A 105 4.05 2.49 1.40
C ILE A 105 3.80 2.42 -0.10
N TYR A 106 4.07 1.28 -0.71
CA TYR A 106 3.85 1.04 -2.14
C TYR A 106 2.82 -0.05 -2.32
N THR A 107 2.03 0.01 -3.38
CA THR A 107 1.08 -1.04 -3.74
C THR A 107 1.43 -1.69 -5.06
N ALA A 108 1.07 -2.95 -5.24
CA ALA A 108 1.05 -3.59 -6.55
C ALA A 108 -0.32 -3.38 -7.21
N ALA A 109 -0.34 -2.92 -8.47
CA ALA A 109 -1.57 -2.69 -9.22
C ALA A 109 -1.48 -3.30 -10.62
N ILE A 110 -2.60 -3.86 -11.09
CA ILE A 110 -2.71 -4.43 -12.45
C ILE A 110 -3.61 -3.53 -13.30
N GLY A 111 -4.86 -3.31 -12.87
CA GLY A 111 -5.85 -2.56 -13.64
C GLY A 111 -6.05 -1.10 -13.19
N PRO A 112 -6.82 -0.31 -13.97
CA PRO A 112 -7.12 1.09 -13.70
C PRO A 112 -7.63 1.38 -12.28
N SER A 113 -8.53 0.54 -11.75
CA SER A 113 -9.06 0.73 -10.39
C SER A 113 -7.99 0.52 -9.31
N GLY A 114 -7.02 -0.37 -9.54
CA GLY A 114 -5.89 -0.59 -8.65
C GLY A 114 -4.90 0.58 -8.69
N LEU A 115 -4.58 1.10 -9.88
CA LEU A 115 -3.72 2.27 -10.05
C LEU A 115 -4.31 3.50 -9.36
N ARG A 116 -5.60 3.74 -9.58
CA ARG A 116 -6.34 4.81 -8.92
C ARG A 116 -6.34 4.69 -7.40
N THR A 117 -6.60 3.49 -6.88
CA THR A 117 -6.53 3.22 -5.44
C THR A 117 -5.12 3.47 -4.92
N SER A 118 -4.09 3.07 -5.66
CA SER A 118 -2.69 3.30 -5.30
C SER A 118 -2.36 4.78 -5.22
N ALA A 119 -2.72 5.56 -6.25
CA ALA A 119 -2.57 7.01 -6.28
C ALA A 119 -3.35 7.71 -5.15
N GLU A 120 -4.49 7.17 -4.72
CA GLU A 120 -5.28 7.70 -3.61
C GLU A 120 -4.58 7.51 -2.25
N VAL A 121 -4.07 6.31 -1.93
CA VAL A 121 -3.66 5.99 -0.54
C VAL A 121 -2.16 5.67 -0.31
N ALA A 122 -1.40 5.35 -1.37
CA ALA A 122 -0.02 4.88 -1.28
C ALA A 122 1.00 5.94 -1.74
N ASP A 123 2.26 5.83 -1.35
CA ASP A 123 3.35 6.70 -1.80
C ASP A 123 3.85 6.37 -3.21
N GLY A 124 3.55 5.17 -3.69
CA GLY A 124 3.91 4.75 -5.03
C GLY A 124 3.25 3.44 -5.44
N VAL A 125 3.48 3.04 -6.69
CA VAL A 125 2.90 1.84 -7.27
C VAL A 125 3.92 1.05 -8.08
N PHE A 126 3.84 -0.28 -7.94
CA PHE A 126 4.46 -1.25 -8.82
C PHE A 126 3.40 -1.73 -9.84
N PRO A 127 3.31 -1.11 -11.03
CA PRO A 127 2.39 -1.55 -12.06
C PRO A 127 2.85 -2.90 -12.63
N PHE A 128 1.93 -3.85 -12.68
CA PHE A 128 2.15 -5.15 -13.28
C PHE A 128 2.13 -5.03 -14.81
N PHE A 129 3.24 -5.42 -15.45
CA PHE A 129 3.46 -5.29 -16.89
C PHE A 129 3.15 -3.89 -17.43
N SER A 130 4.12 -3.01 -17.27
CA SER A 130 4.08 -1.65 -17.80
C SER A 130 5.00 -1.54 -19.01
N ASP A 131 4.47 -1.00 -20.09
CA ASP A 131 5.28 -0.51 -21.21
C ASP A 131 5.79 0.89 -20.84
N PRO A 132 7.12 1.09 -20.69
CA PRO A 132 7.67 2.40 -20.36
C PRO A 132 7.40 3.45 -21.45
N GLU A 133 7.13 3.04 -22.69
CA GLU A 133 6.81 3.95 -23.79
C GLU A 133 5.34 4.40 -23.79
N ASN A 134 4.46 3.71 -23.04
CA ASN A 134 3.03 3.96 -23.05
C ASN A 134 2.48 4.39 -21.68
N PHE A 135 3.10 5.44 -21.12
CA PHE A 135 2.71 5.98 -19.81
C PHE A 135 1.29 6.57 -19.76
N SER A 136 0.78 7.08 -20.89
CA SER A 136 -0.52 7.76 -20.98
C SER A 136 -1.69 6.88 -20.50
N VAL A 137 -1.56 5.56 -20.57
CA VAL A 137 -2.54 4.59 -20.05
C VAL A 137 -2.71 4.70 -18.53
N PHE A 138 -1.69 5.16 -17.80
CA PHE A 138 -1.75 5.33 -16.34
C PHE A 138 -2.26 6.71 -15.93
N GLU A 139 -2.14 7.70 -16.78
CA GLU A 139 -2.36 9.11 -16.43
C GLU A 139 -3.76 9.36 -15.88
N GLN A 140 -4.81 8.96 -16.60
CA GLN A 140 -6.19 9.14 -16.14
C GLN A 140 -6.44 8.45 -14.78
N PRO A 141 -6.19 7.12 -14.61
CA PRO A 141 -6.37 6.48 -13.30
C PRO A 141 -5.61 7.12 -12.16
N LEU A 142 -4.37 7.56 -12.40
CA LEU A 142 -3.54 8.22 -11.39
C LEU A 142 -4.12 9.57 -10.99
N ASN A 143 -4.47 10.42 -11.96
CA ASN A 143 -5.08 11.72 -11.71
C ASN A 143 -6.40 11.59 -10.94
N GLU A 144 -7.24 10.61 -11.30
CA GLU A 144 -8.46 10.32 -10.56
C GLU A 144 -8.20 9.83 -9.13
N GLY A 145 -7.08 9.15 -8.88
CA GLY A 145 -6.65 8.74 -7.55
C GLY A 145 -6.12 9.92 -6.73
N PHE A 146 -5.26 10.74 -7.32
CA PHE A 146 -4.72 11.96 -6.71
C PHE A 146 -5.84 12.93 -6.29
N ALA A 147 -6.86 13.10 -7.13
CA ALA A 147 -8.02 13.94 -6.81
C ALA A 147 -8.87 13.42 -5.62
N ARG A 148 -8.73 12.14 -5.25
CA ARG A 148 -9.43 11.52 -4.11
C ARG A 148 -8.57 11.45 -2.86
N ALA A 149 -7.28 11.75 -2.96
CA ALA A 149 -6.40 11.76 -1.81
C ALA A 149 -6.84 12.85 -0.82
N GLY A 150 -6.70 12.56 0.48
CA GLY A 150 -6.98 13.54 1.54
C GLY A 150 -5.91 14.63 1.67
N GLU A 151 -4.89 14.61 0.81
CA GLU A 151 -3.74 15.51 0.79
C GLU A 151 -3.30 15.79 -0.66
N PRO A 152 -2.60 16.90 -0.92
CA PRO A 152 -2.11 17.20 -2.27
C PRO A 152 -1.15 16.12 -2.78
N LYS A 153 -1.53 15.44 -3.87
CA LYS A 153 -0.70 14.43 -4.54
C LYS A 153 -0.63 14.66 -6.04
N SER A 154 0.53 14.32 -6.59
CA SER A 154 0.84 14.43 -8.01
C SER A 154 1.99 13.48 -8.36
N LEU A 155 2.44 13.50 -9.61
CA LEU A 155 3.64 12.77 -10.04
C LEU A 155 4.94 13.32 -9.41
N GLU A 156 4.91 14.47 -8.74
CA GLU A 156 6.08 15.00 -8.05
C GLU A 156 6.36 14.30 -6.72
N ASN A 157 5.30 13.79 -6.06
CA ASN A 157 5.38 13.16 -4.75
C ASN A 157 4.86 11.71 -4.71
N PHE A 158 4.59 11.13 -5.89
CA PHE A 158 4.18 9.74 -6.08
C PHE A 158 5.12 9.01 -7.05
N GLU A 159 5.63 7.85 -6.64
CA GLU A 159 6.59 7.08 -7.44
C GLU A 159 5.95 5.94 -8.21
N ILE A 160 6.37 5.75 -9.45
CA ILE A 160 5.94 4.65 -10.32
C ILE A 160 7.18 3.81 -10.61
N LEU A 161 7.15 2.56 -10.16
CA LEU A 161 8.28 1.64 -10.25
C LEU A 161 7.92 0.49 -11.20
N PRO A 162 8.05 0.69 -12.52
CA PRO A 162 7.69 -0.32 -13.52
C PRO A 162 8.62 -1.54 -13.43
N LEU A 163 8.05 -2.74 -13.41
CA LEU A 163 8.82 -3.97 -13.56
C LEU A 163 9.04 -4.25 -15.05
N VAL A 164 10.27 -4.06 -15.52
CA VAL A 164 10.67 -4.38 -16.89
C VAL A 164 11.29 -5.78 -16.93
N GLN A 165 10.68 -6.74 -17.63
CA GLN A 165 11.27 -8.07 -17.83
C GLN A 165 12.05 -8.14 -19.15
N GLY A 166 13.36 -8.38 -19.06
CA GLY A 166 14.20 -8.96 -20.12
C GLY A 166 14.71 -8.02 -21.22
N LEU A 167 16.01 -7.69 -21.17
CA LEU A 167 16.80 -7.20 -22.29
C LEU A 167 17.65 -8.37 -22.83
N ARG A 168 17.56 -8.63 -24.15
CA ARG A 168 18.58 -9.44 -24.85
C ARG A 168 19.86 -8.61 -24.90
N LEU A 169 20.96 -9.14 -24.36
CA LEU A 169 22.27 -8.49 -24.20
C LEU A 169 22.71 -7.73 -25.47
N GLY A 170 22.93 -6.41 -25.31
CA GLY A 170 23.47 -5.54 -26.36
C GLY A 170 23.44 -4.03 -26.04
N MET A 171 22.62 -3.58 -25.10
CA MET A 171 22.53 -2.16 -24.72
C MET A 171 22.60 -1.97 -23.21
N ILE A 172 23.61 -1.22 -22.77
CA ILE A 172 23.77 -0.74 -21.40
C ILE A 172 22.69 0.31 -21.17
N TRP A 173 21.83 0.13 -20.16
CA TRP A 173 20.96 1.20 -19.67
C TRP A 173 21.15 1.41 -18.17
N ARG A 174 21.29 2.69 -17.79
CA ARG A 174 21.23 3.16 -16.40
C ARG A 174 19.77 3.21 -15.98
N SER A 175 19.47 2.81 -14.75
CA SER A 175 18.15 2.92 -14.12
C SER A 175 17.55 4.32 -14.34
N VAL A 176 16.42 4.41 -15.03
CA VAL A 176 15.67 5.64 -15.22
C VAL A 176 14.42 5.61 -14.36
N VAL A 177 14.39 6.53 -13.40
CA VAL A 177 13.14 6.99 -12.80
C VAL A 177 12.41 7.75 -13.90
N CYS A 178 11.29 7.21 -14.39
CA CYS A 178 10.44 7.94 -15.32
C CYS A 178 9.82 9.14 -14.60
N ARG A 179 10.42 10.32 -14.72
CA ARG A 179 9.75 11.59 -14.45
C ARG A 179 9.13 12.11 -15.75
N PRO A 180 7.94 12.72 -15.73
CA PRO A 180 7.39 13.39 -16.89
C PRO A 180 8.40 14.42 -17.40
N LYS A 181 8.68 14.42 -18.71
CA LYS A 181 9.37 15.56 -19.32
C LYS A 181 8.42 16.75 -19.22
N GLY A 182 8.88 17.82 -18.55
CA GLY A 182 8.08 19.01 -18.25
C GLY A 182 7.41 19.59 -19.50
N SER A 183 6.18 20.09 -19.31
CA SER A 183 5.50 21.03 -20.21
C SER A 183 5.99 22.44 -19.96
#